data_AF-A0A060A878-F1
#
_entry.id   AF-A0A060A878-F1
#
_cell.length_a   1.000
_cell.length_b   1.000
_cell.length_c   1.000
_cell.angle_alpha   90.00
_cell.angle_beta   90.00
_cell.angle_gamma   90.00
#
_symmetry.space_group_name_H-M   'P 1'
#
loop_
_entity.id
_entity.type
_entity.pdbx_description
1 polymer ?
#
loop_
_entity_poly.entity_id
_entity_poly.type
_entity_poly.pdbx_seq_one_letter_code
_entity_poly.pdbx_strand_id
1 'polypeptide(L)'
;CAAGKGTFGTEELVRRIEASGLKEIVSHRALILPQLGAPGVAAHKVKKLSGFGVRYGSIAARDIPAYIDAGFTAAADMRLKTFALWERAVLIPVEITAVLKPLLAIIPVLFLIGGIGGPSGFWENSLRNGFTATLAFISAVIGGAVLTPLLLPHLPGRAFSVKGLQAGAAIAAFFVWAAGFEIQTLSGRLEFVAWILLIPALSAYLAMSFTGCSTFTSLSGVRKEISRALP
;
A
#
# COMPACT_ATOMS: atom_id res chain seq x y z
N CYS A 1 -9.99 0.80 0.11
CA CYS A 1 -9.26 0.93 1.39
C CYS A 1 -10.17 1.20 2.58
N ALA A 2 -10.84 2.36 2.68
CA ALA A 2 -11.58 2.76 3.89
C ALA A 2 -12.71 1.79 4.30
N ALA A 3 -13.48 1.28 3.32
CA ALA A 3 -14.50 0.27 3.59
C ALA A 3 -13.90 -1.05 4.14
N GLY A 4 -12.77 -1.49 3.58
CA GLY A 4 -12.07 -2.70 4.06
C GLY A 4 -11.34 -2.51 5.39
N LYS A 5 -10.91 -1.28 5.70
CA LYS A 5 -10.27 -0.91 6.98
C LYS A 5 -11.28 -0.55 8.07
N GLY A 6 -12.58 -0.56 7.77
CA GLY A 6 -13.65 -0.21 8.72
C GLY A 6 -13.81 1.29 9.00
N THR A 7 -13.01 2.16 8.36
CA THR A 7 -13.11 3.62 8.53
C THR A 7 -14.18 4.25 7.65
N PHE A 8 -14.70 3.52 6.66
CA PHE A 8 -15.90 3.88 5.92
C PHE A 8 -16.97 2.81 6.18
N GLY A 9 -17.72 3.01 7.25
CA GLY A 9 -18.68 2.05 7.78
C GLY A 9 -20.07 2.63 8.00
N THR A 10 -21.01 1.75 8.34
CA THR A 10 -22.41 2.12 8.64
C THR A 10 -22.52 3.20 9.71
N GLU A 11 -21.84 3.02 10.83
CA GLU A 11 -21.89 3.94 11.99
C GLU A 11 -21.29 5.30 11.65
N GLU A 12 -20.13 5.31 11.00
CA GLU A 12 -19.49 6.55 10.54
C GLU A 12 -20.38 7.30 9.56
N LEU A 13 -21.00 6.60 8.60
CA LEU A 13 -21.92 7.24 7.66
C LEU A 13 -23.14 7.86 8.36
N VAL A 14 -23.77 7.13 9.30
CA VAL A 14 -24.91 7.65 10.08
C VAL A 14 -24.50 8.89 10.86
N ARG A 15 -23.36 8.84 11.55
CA ARG A 15 -22.81 9.98 12.30
C ARG A 15 -22.59 11.20 11.39
N ARG A 16 -22.07 11.00 10.17
CA ARG A 16 -21.85 12.08 9.21
C ARG A 16 -23.15 12.67 8.65
N ILE A 17 -24.19 11.85 8.45
CA ILE A 17 -25.51 12.34 8.04
C ILE A 17 -26.10 13.27 9.11
N GLU A 18 -25.98 12.89 10.38
CA GLU A 18 -26.48 13.70 11.50
C GLU A 18 -25.66 14.97 11.71
N ALA A 19 -24.33 14.84 11.75
CA ALA A 19 -23.44 15.98 11.98
C ALA A 19 -23.49 17.03 10.86
N SER A 20 -23.86 16.64 9.64
CA SER A 20 -23.99 17.57 8.50
C SER A 20 -25.35 18.27 8.42
N GLY A 21 -26.32 17.92 9.26
CA GLY A 21 -27.67 18.46 9.15
C GLY A 21 -28.34 18.12 7.80
N LEU A 22 -27.98 16.98 7.21
CA LEU A 22 -28.51 16.60 5.90
C LEU A 22 -30.02 16.36 5.97
N LYS A 23 -30.55 16.04 7.16
CA LYS A 23 -31.97 15.85 7.39
C LYS A 23 -32.75 17.15 7.16
N GLU A 24 -32.14 18.29 7.38
CA GLU A 24 -32.77 19.60 7.28
C GLU A 24 -32.68 20.17 5.85
N ILE A 25 -31.78 19.64 5.02
CA ILE A 25 -31.48 20.21 3.70
C ILE A 25 -32.27 19.54 2.56
N VAL A 26 -32.49 18.22 2.60
CA VAL A 26 -33.07 17.47 1.46
C VAL A 26 -34.25 16.58 1.83
N SER A 27 -35.37 16.68 1.09
CA SER A 27 -36.60 15.92 1.37
C SER A 27 -36.56 14.46 0.87
N HIS A 28 -35.80 14.16 -0.18
CA HIS A 28 -35.83 12.86 -0.87
C HIS A 28 -35.16 11.71 -0.10
N ARG A 29 -34.38 12.00 0.96
CA ARG A 29 -33.75 11.03 1.87
C ARG A 29 -33.02 9.88 1.14
N ALA A 30 -32.28 10.20 0.08
CA ALA A 30 -31.49 9.21 -0.66
C ALA A 30 -30.02 9.62 -0.73
N LEU A 31 -29.14 8.64 -0.61
CA LEU A 31 -27.69 8.81 -0.69
C LEU A 31 -27.14 7.95 -1.81
N ILE A 32 -26.28 8.52 -2.63
CA ILE A 32 -25.49 7.78 -3.60
C ILE A 32 -24.13 7.51 -2.96
N LEU A 33 -23.80 6.23 -2.79
CA LEU A 33 -22.49 5.80 -2.30
C LEU A 33 -21.69 5.14 -3.43
N PRO A 34 -20.35 5.24 -3.40
CA PRO A 34 -19.51 4.53 -4.35
C PRO A 34 -19.70 3.01 -4.19
N GLN A 35 -19.73 2.29 -5.31
CA GLN A 35 -19.98 0.85 -5.29
C GLN A 35 -18.97 0.05 -4.47
N LEU A 36 -17.69 0.45 -4.52
CA LEU A 36 -16.61 -0.18 -3.74
C LEU A 36 -16.72 0.07 -2.23
N GLY A 37 -17.65 0.93 -1.79
CA GLY A 37 -18.00 1.13 -0.38
C GLY A 37 -18.96 0.08 0.18
N ALA A 38 -19.63 -0.70 -0.67
CA ALA A 38 -20.66 -1.65 -0.27
C ALA A 38 -20.23 -2.68 0.80
N PRO A 39 -18.99 -3.20 0.79
CA PRO A 39 -18.55 -4.14 1.84
C PRO A 39 -18.50 -3.53 3.25
N GLY A 40 -18.35 -2.20 3.37
CA GLY A 40 -18.26 -1.51 4.68
C GLY A 40 -19.60 -0.99 5.20
N VAL A 41 -20.59 -0.79 4.32
CA VAL A 41 -21.85 -0.11 4.64
C VAL A 41 -23.05 -1.04 4.49
N ALA A 42 -23.74 -1.31 5.60
CA ALA A 42 -24.99 -2.04 5.61
C ALA A 42 -26.16 -1.09 5.31
N ALA A 43 -26.54 -0.97 4.03
CA ALA A 43 -27.60 -0.07 3.56
C ALA A 43 -28.91 -0.14 4.37
N HIS A 44 -29.33 -1.36 4.74
CA HIS A 44 -30.54 -1.56 5.54
C HIS A 44 -30.42 -0.95 6.96
N LYS A 45 -29.22 -1.02 7.57
CA LYS A 45 -28.96 -0.40 8.87
C LYS A 45 -28.90 1.12 8.75
N VAL A 46 -28.27 1.65 7.70
CA VAL A 46 -28.25 3.10 7.43
C VAL A 46 -29.67 3.63 7.33
N LYS A 47 -30.55 2.96 6.56
CA LYS A 47 -31.96 3.35 6.44
C LYS A 47 -32.70 3.29 7.77
N LYS A 48 -32.49 2.23 8.57
CA LYS A 48 -33.11 2.08 9.90
C LYS A 48 -32.69 3.18 10.88
N LEU A 49 -31.41 3.55 10.89
CA LEU A 49 -30.84 4.49 11.87
C LEU A 49 -31.00 5.95 11.46
N SER A 50 -30.82 6.26 10.17
CA SER A 50 -30.79 7.64 9.68
C SER A 50 -32.06 8.05 8.91
N GLY A 51 -32.87 7.09 8.46
CA GLY A 51 -33.97 7.32 7.53
C GLY A 51 -33.55 7.45 6.06
N PHE A 52 -32.25 7.53 5.74
CA PHE A 52 -31.76 7.66 4.37
C PHE A 52 -31.63 6.30 3.67
N GLY A 53 -32.22 6.20 2.48
CA GLY A 53 -31.99 5.09 1.56
C GLY A 53 -30.62 5.20 0.89
N VAL A 54 -29.86 4.12 0.86
CA VAL A 54 -28.56 4.06 0.17
C VAL A 54 -28.74 3.42 -1.21
N ARG A 55 -28.23 4.11 -2.24
CA ARG A 55 -28.07 3.60 -3.61
C ARG A 55 -26.58 3.50 -3.91
N TYR A 56 -26.14 2.35 -4.40
CA TYR A 56 -24.76 2.19 -4.86
C TYR A 56 -24.64 2.66 -6.30
N GLY A 57 -23.93 3.77 -6.49
CA GLY A 57 -23.65 4.37 -7.79
C GLY A 57 -22.47 3.72 -8.50
N SER A 58 -21.85 4.47 -9.40
CA SER A 58 -20.65 4.04 -10.13
C SER A 58 -19.41 3.90 -9.23
N ILE A 59 -18.37 3.25 -9.75
CA ILE A 59 -17.04 3.23 -9.14
C ILE A 59 -16.37 4.61 -9.27
N ALA A 60 -16.44 5.23 -10.45
CA ALA A 60 -15.82 6.53 -10.69
C ALA A 60 -16.85 7.66 -10.54
N ALA A 61 -16.49 8.70 -9.77
CA ALA A 61 -17.37 9.83 -9.50
C ALA A 61 -17.80 10.60 -10.76
N ARG A 62 -16.96 10.59 -11.81
CA ARG A 62 -17.27 11.21 -13.10
C ARG A 62 -18.48 10.60 -13.81
N ASP A 63 -18.83 9.35 -13.47
CA ASP A 63 -19.95 8.63 -14.11
C ASP A 63 -21.28 8.87 -13.37
N ILE A 64 -21.27 9.64 -12.26
CA ILE A 64 -22.48 9.93 -11.48
C ILE A 64 -23.59 10.61 -12.31
N PRO A 65 -23.31 11.60 -13.19
CA PRO A 65 -24.36 12.20 -14.02
C PRO A 65 -25.06 11.16 -14.91
N ALA A 66 -24.28 10.37 -15.67
CA ALA A 66 -24.81 9.32 -16.52
C ALA A 66 -25.57 8.22 -15.73
N TYR A 67 -25.13 7.92 -14.51
CA TYR A 67 -25.84 7.01 -13.59
C TYR A 67 -27.22 7.56 -13.19
N ILE A 68 -27.33 8.86 -12.94
CA ILE A 68 -28.60 9.52 -12.61
C ILE A 68 -29.52 9.56 -13.83
N ASP A 69 -28.99 9.93 -15.00
CA ASP A 69 -29.74 9.97 -16.27
C ASP A 69 -30.28 8.58 -16.66
N ALA A 70 -29.53 7.52 -16.33
CA ALA A 70 -29.96 6.12 -16.47
C ALA A 70 -30.94 5.65 -15.37
N GLY A 71 -31.56 6.57 -14.62
CA GLY A 71 -32.55 6.25 -13.58
C GLY A 71 -31.95 5.52 -12.38
N PHE A 72 -30.72 5.85 -12.00
CA PHE A 72 -29.97 5.21 -10.90
C PHE A 72 -29.62 3.74 -11.16
N THR A 73 -29.41 3.38 -12.43
CA THR A 73 -28.97 2.05 -12.84
C THR A 73 -27.53 2.11 -13.34
N ALA A 74 -26.59 1.50 -12.60
CA ALA A 74 -25.19 1.47 -13.01
C ALA A 74 -24.99 0.48 -14.16
N ALA A 75 -24.51 0.98 -15.31
CA ALA A 75 -24.12 0.18 -16.47
C ALA A 75 -22.91 -0.73 -16.16
N ALA A 76 -22.63 -1.72 -17.02
CA ALA A 76 -21.61 -2.73 -16.76
C ALA A 76 -20.19 -2.15 -16.64
N ASP A 77 -19.86 -1.15 -17.45
CA ASP A 77 -18.61 -0.41 -17.44
C ASP A 77 -18.39 0.40 -16.15
N MET A 78 -19.44 1.03 -15.61
CA MET A 78 -19.41 1.77 -14.36
C MET A 78 -19.08 0.90 -13.13
N ARG A 79 -19.21 -0.43 -13.27
CA ARG A 79 -18.96 -1.43 -12.22
C ARG A 79 -17.57 -2.05 -12.31
N LEU A 80 -16.77 -1.69 -13.30
CA LEU A 80 -15.45 -2.28 -13.54
C LEU A 80 -14.34 -1.26 -13.25
N LYS A 81 -13.36 -1.70 -12.46
CA LYS A 81 -12.10 -0.97 -12.28
C LYS A 81 -11.02 -1.69 -13.08
N THR A 82 -10.46 -1.02 -14.07
CA THR A 82 -9.45 -1.59 -14.98
C THR A 82 -8.11 -1.83 -14.29
N PHE A 83 -7.83 -1.07 -13.22
CA PHE A 83 -6.60 -1.16 -12.43
C PHE A 83 -5.35 -1.15 -13.31
N ALA A 84 -5.35 -0.26 -14.31
CA ALA A 84 -4.26 -0.06 -15.26
C ALA A 84 -2.99 0.47 -14.58
N LEU A 85 -1.86 0.49 -15.29
CA LEU A 85 -0.56 0.93 -14.75
C LEU A 85 -0.65 2.30 -14.08
N TRP A 86 -1.30 3.27 -14.73
CA TRP A 86 -1.48 4.62 -14.19
C TRP A 86 -2.30 4.62 -12.89
N GLU A 87 -3.36 3.83 -12.82
CA GLU A 87 -4.18 3.75 -11.60
C GLU A 87 -3.42 3.16 -10.42
N ARG A 88 -2.45 2.27 -10.68
CA ARG A 88 -1.53 1.75 -9.66
C ARG A 88 -0.48 2.77 -9.26
N ALA A 89 0.07 3.50 -10.23
CA ALA A 89 1.08 4.53 -9.98
C ALA A 89 0.56 5.63 -9.05
N VAL A 90 -0.70 6.04 -9.21
CA VAL A 90 -1.36 7.03 -8.34
C VAL A 90 -1.50 6.55 -6.88
N LEU A 91 -1.46 5.24 -6.62
CA LEU A 91 -1.52 4.70 -5.26
C LEU A 91 -0.15 4.70 -4.56
N ILE A 92 0.96 4.76 -5.30
CA ILE A 92 2.32 4.72 -4.76
C ILE A 92 2.58 5.85 -3.74
N PRO A 93 2.22 7.13 -3.98
CA PRO A 93 2.42 8.18 -2.99
C PRO A 93 1.68 7.91 -1.68
N VAL A 94 0.47 7.36 -1.75
CA VAL A 94 -0.33 7.02 -0.56
C VAL A 94 0.39 5.98 0.29
N GLU A 95 1.01 4.97 -0.33
CA GLU A 95 1.82 3.97 0.37
C GLU A 95 3.07 4.58 1.00
N ILE A 96 3.77 5.45 0.27
CA ILE A 96 4.96 6.13 0.79
C ILE A 96 4.59 6.97 2.01
N THR A 97 3.46 7.68 1.99
CA THR A 97 3.01 8.45 3.16
C THR A 97 2.73 7.59 4.39
N ALA A 98 2.30 6.33 4.21
CA ALA A 98 2.08 5.39 5.31
C ALA A 98 3.40 4.97 5.99
N VAL A 99 4.50 4.94 5.23
CA VAL A 99 5.83 4.56 5.73
C VAL A 99 6.80 5.74 5.93
N LEU A 100 6.38 6.97 5.62
CA LEU A 100 7.25 8.14 5.69
C LEU A 100 7.80 8.38 7.11
N LYS A 101 6.97 8.22 8.14
CA LYS A 101 7.40 8.37 9.54
C LYS A 101 8.51 7.37 9.93
N PRO A 102 8.34 6.05 9.73
CA PRO A 102 9.42 5.10 10.01
C PRO A 102 10.64 5.34 9.12
N LEU A 103 10.48 5.74 7.84
CA LEU A 103 11.61 6.10 6.97
C LEU A 103 12.47 7.22 7.56
N LEU A 104 11.83 8.31 8.00
CA LEU A 104 12.53 9.47 8.58
C LEU A 104 13.27 9.14 9.89
N ALA A 105 12.84 8.11 10.60
CA ALA A 105 13.52 7.63 11.80
C ALA A 105 14.65 6.64 11.48
N ILE A 106 14.41 5.68 10.58
CA ILE A 106 15.35 4.59 10.27
C ILE A 106 16.56 5.09 9.49
N ILE A 107 16.38 6.00 8.52
CA ILE A 107 17.46 6.53 7.69
C ILE A 107 18.61 7.14 8.53
N PRO A 108 18.38 8.12 9.42
CA PRO A 108 19.46 8.69 10.21
C PRO A 108 20.08 7.66 11.16
N VAL A 109 19.28 6.75 11.71
CA VAL A 109 19.78 5.68 12.59
C VAL A 109 20.74 4.75 11.84
N LEU A 110 20.37 4.27 10.65
CA LEU A 110 21.25 3.44 9.80
C LEU A 110 22.52 4.18 9.41
N PHE A 111 22.41 5.46 9.04
CA PHE A 111 23.55 6.30 8.69
C PHE A 111 24.54 6.45 9.86
N LEU A 112 24.04 6.70 11.07
CA LEU A 112 24.87 6.88 12.26
C LEU A 112 25.47 5.56 12.76
N ILE A 113 24.71 4.46 12.71
CA ILE A 113 25.22 3.12 13.07
C ILE A 113 26.38 2.72 12.16
N GLY A 114 26.33 3.08 10.87
CA GLY A 114 27.43 2.83 9.94
C GLY A 114 28.74 3.53 10.30
N GLY A 115 28.72 4.52 11.20
CA GLY A 115 29.92 5.18 11.72
C GLY A 115 30.64 4.39 12.82
N ILE A 116 29.97 3.41 13.43
CA ILE A 116 30.46 2.66 14.59
C ILE A 116 31.18 1.40 14.13
N GLY A 117 32.36 1.13 14.70
CA GLY A 117 33.07 -0.14 14.49
C GLY A 117 33.84 -0.27 13.17
N GLY A 118 33.92 0.79 12.38
CA GLY A 118 34.77 0.83 11.19
C GLY A 118 36.24 1.19 11.51
N PRO A 119 37.17 0.91 10.57
CA PRO A 119 38.61 1.08 10.77
C PRO A 119 39.07 2.55 10.76
N SER A 120 38.27 3.48 10.24
CA SER A 120 38.59 4.91 10.18
C SER A 120 37.76 5.74 11.16
N GLY A 121 37.79 7.08 11.05
CA GLY A 121 37.02 7.98 11.91
C GLY A 121 35.51 7.82 11.73
N PHE A 122 34.74 8.12 12.77
CA PHE A 122 33.27 7.98 12.80
C PHE A 122 32.59 8.55 11.54
N TRP A 123 32.93 9.79 11.17
CA TRP A 123 32.32 10.46 10.03
C TRP A 123 32.65 9.82 8.68
N GLU A 124 33.89 9.35 8.51
CA GLU A 124 34.31 8.69 7.27
C GLU A 124 33.63 7.32 7.12
N ASN A 125 33.52 6.56 8.22
CA ASN A 125 32.75 5.33 8.26
C ASN A 125 31.27 5.57 7.99
N SER A 126 30.65 6.61 8.58
CA SER A 126 29.25 6.97 8.31
C SER A 126 29.03 7.34 6.85
N LEU A 127 29.93 8.11 6.24
CA LEU A 127 29.84 8.49 4.83
C LEU A 127 29.99 7.31 3.89
N ARG A 128 30.75 6.28 4.25
CA ARG A 128 30.94 5.08 3.41
C ARG A 128 29.91 4.01 3.71
N ASN A 129 29.91 3.48 4.92
CA ASN A 129 29.07 2.35 5.33
C ASN A 129 27.63 2.79 5.63
N GLY A 130 27.47 3.91 6.34
CA GLY A 130 26.15 4.46 6.67
C GLY A 130 25.39 4.92 5.43
N PHE A 131 26.07 5.56 4.48
CA PHE A 131 25.49 5.92 3.19
C PHE A 131 25.07 4.69 2.38
N THR A 132 25.93 3.67 2.30
CA THR A 132 25.61 2.41 1.61
C THR A 132 24.40 1.71 2.25
N ALA A 133 24.34 1.65 3.58
CA ALA A 133 23.20 1.09 4.31
C ALA A 133 21.91 1.87 4.07
N THR A 134 22.00 3.20 4.05
CA THR A 134 20.86 4.08 3.73
C THR A 134 20.37 3.84 2.29
N LEU A 135 21.29 3.72 1.34
CA LEU A 135 20.96 3.47 -0.07
C LEU A 135 20.34 2.07 -0.26
N ALA A 136 20.85 1.06 0.45
CA ALA A 136 20.28 -0.29 0.46
C ALA A 136 18.83 -0.28 0.97
N PHE A 137 18.59 0.43 2.08
CA PHE A 137 17.26 0.59 2.66
C PHE A 137 16.29 1.32 1.72
N ILE A 138 16.72 2.45 1.12
CA ILE A 138 15.92 3.17 0.11
C ILE A 138 15.62 2.26 -1.09
N SER A 139 16.58 1.45 -1.52
CA SER A 139 16.39 0.50 -2.62
C SER A 139 15.31 -0.53 -2.26
N ALA A 140 15.32 -1.08 -1.05
CA ALA A 140 14.26 -1.98 -0.58
C ALA A 140 12.88 -1.31 -0.56
N VAL A 141 12.82 -0.04 -0.19
CA VAL A 141 11.56 0.74 -0.21
C VAL A 141 11.06 0.92 -1.64
N ILE A 142 11.95 1.25 -2.57
CA ILE A 142 11.62 1.32 -3.99
C ILE A 142 11.10 -0.04 -4.49
N GLY A 143 11.72 -1.15 -4.08
CA GLY A 143 11.29 -2.48 -4.50
C GLY A 143 9.89 -2.85 -4.03
N GLY A 144 9.62 -2.66 -2.74
CA GLY A 144 8.33 -2.99 -2.16
C GLY A 144 7.21 -2.00 -2.52
N ALA A 145 7.46 -0.69 -2.37
CA ALA A 145 6.42 0.34 -2.46
C ALA A 145 6.22 0.90 -3.88
N VAL A 146 7.23 0.81 -4.76
CA VAL A 146 7.17 1.39 -6.12
C VAL A 146 7.15 0.29 -7.17
N LEU A 147 8.16 -0.57 -7.20
CA LEU A 147 8.33 -1.55 -8.27
C LEU A 147 7.26 -2.65 -8.22
N THR A 148 6.91 -3.13 -7.02
CA THR A 148 5.91 -4.20 -6.87
C THR A 148 4.52 -3.79 -7.38
N PRO A 149 3.95 -2.61 -7.02
CA PRO A 149 2.68 -2.15 -7.61
C PRO A 149 2.70 -1.98 -9.12
N LEU A 150 3.80 -1.48 -9.69
CA LEU A 150 3.92 -1.27 -11.14
C LEU A 150 3.96 -2.61 -11.89
N LEU A 151 4.72 -3.57 -11.38
CA LEU A 151 4.91 -4.89 -12.01
C LEU A 151 3.86 -5.93 -11.60
N LEU A 152 2.89 -5.58 -10.76
CA LEU A 152 1.97 -6.51 -10.11
C LEU A 152 1.32 -7.59 -11.01
N PRO A 153 0.86 -7.29 -12.24
CA PRO A 153 0.25 -8.29 -13.13
C PRO A 153 1.27 -9.25 -13.73
N HIS A 154 2.52 -8.81 -13.87
CA HIS A 154 3.59 -9.56 -14.51
C HIS A 154 4.36 -10.42 -13.51
N LEU A 155 4.34 -10.07 -12.22
CA LEU A 155 5.02 -10.85 -11.17
C LEU A 155 4.28 -12.17 -10.90
N PRO A 156 4.94 -13.34 -10.98
CA PRO A 156 4.30 -14.62 -10.72
C PRO A 156 3.92 -14.80 -9.24
N GLY A 157 2.82 -15.53 -9.00
CA GLY A 157 2.35 -15.88 -7.66
C GLY A 157 1.08 -15.14 -7.23
N ARG A 158 0.41 -15.67 -6.20
CA ARG A 158 -0.87 -15.13 -5.68
C ARG A 158 -0.67 -14.18 -4.50
N ALA A 159 0.32 -14.44 -3.65
CA ALA A 159 0.63 -13.65 -2.46
C ALA A 159 1.43 -12.39 -2.83
N PHE A 160 1.12 -11.28 -2.16
CA PHE A 160 1.85 -10.03 -2.33
C PHE A 160 3.25 -10.09 -1.74
N SER A 161 3.46 -10.85 -0.66
CA SER A 161 4.76 -11.14 -0.08
C SER A 161 5.71 -11.80 -1.08
N VAL A 162 5.20 -12.75 -1.87
CA VAL A 162 5.98 -13.46 -2.90
C VAL A 162 6.33 -12.52 -4.06
N LYS A 163 5.38 -11.70 -4.52
CA LYS A 163 5.62 -10.70 -5.56
C LYS A 163 6.64 -9.64 -5.09
N GLY A 164 6.49 -9.17 -3.86
CA GLY A 164 7.41 -8.22 -3.24
C GLY A 164 8.81 -8.80 -3.03
N LEU A 165 8.90 -10.08 -2.68
CA LEU A 165 10.17 -10.80 -2.59
C LEU A 165 10.86 -10.88 -3.94
N GLN A 166 10.13 -11.16 -5.03
CA GLN A 166 10.70 -11.21 -6.38
C GLN A 166 11.21 -9.83 -6.84
N ALA A 167 10.40 -8.78 -6.68
CA ALA A 167 10.80 -7.41 -7.02
C ALA A 167 11.98 -6.94 -6.14
N GLY A 168 11.94 -7.28 -4.85
CA GLY A 168 13.02 -7.01 -3.91
C GLY A 168 14.30 -7.77 -4.23
N ALA A 169 14.22 -9.03 -4.66
CA ALA A 169 15.37 -9.83 -5.08
C ALA A 169 16.03 -9.26 -6.33
N ALA A 170 15.25 -8.79 -7.31
CA ALA A 170 15.76 -8.12 -8.49
C ALA A 170 16.52 -6.83 -8.13
N ILE A 171 15.96 -6.02 -7.23
CA ILE A 171 16.63 -4.80 -6.73
C ILE A 171 17.84 -5.13 -5.87
N ALA A 172 17.78 -6.16 -5.03
CA ALA A 172 18.91 -6.58 -4.22
C ALA A 172 20.08 -7.01 -5.09
N ALA A 173 19.83 -7.80 -6.14
CA ALA A 173 20.84 -8.20 -7.11
C ALA A 173 21.47 -7.00 -7.81
N PHE A 174 20.65 -6.03 -8.26
CA PHE A 174 21.15 -4.79 -8.86
C PHE A 174 21.98 -3.96 -7.88
N PHE A 175 21.50 -3.79 -6.65
CA PHE A 175 22.18 -3.03 -5.61
C PHE A 175 23.55 -3.62 -5.27
N VAL A 176 23.60 -4.93 -5.04
CA VAL A 176 24.84 -5.64 -4.72
C VAL A 176 25.84 -5.59 -5.88
N TRP A 177 25.35 -5.72 -7.12
CA TRP A 177 26.17 -5.56 -8.31
C TRP A 177 26.75 -4.14 -8.42
N ALA A 178 25.94 -3.11 -8.19
CA ALA A 178 26.36 -1.71 -8.27
C ALA A 178 27.26 -1.28 -7.09
N ALA A 179 27.06 -1.84 -5.90
CA ALA A 179 27.85 -1.53 -4.71
C ALA A 179 29.26 -2.15 -4.73
N GLY A 180 29.49 -3.17 -5.56
CA GLY A 180 30.84 -3.72 -5.78
C GLY A 180 31.48 -4.33 -4.53
N PHE A 181 30.70 -5.04 -3.71
CA PHE A 181 31.19 -5.63 -2.45
C PHE A 181 32.38 -6.58 -2.66
N GLU A 182 33.40 -6.45 -1.82
CA GLU A 182 34.56 -7.35 -1.81
C GLU A 182 34.23 -8.71 -1.18
N ILE A 183 33.89 -9.69 -2.00
CA ILE A 183 33.53 -11.06 -1.56
C ILE A 183 34.74 -11.81 -0.99
N GLN A 184 35.97 -11.31 -1.18
CA GLN A 184 37.17 -12.00 -0.69
C GLN A 184 37.31 -11.91 0.83
N THR A 185 36.90 -10.80 1.45
CA THR A 185 36.97 -10.61 2.91
C THR A 185 35.75 -11.24 3.61
N LEU A 186 35.92 -11.65 4.87
CA LEU A 186 34.80 -12.16 5.67
C LEU A 186 33.73 -11.08 5.88
N SER A 187 34.16 -9.84 6.15
CA SER A 187 33.26 -8.69 6.33
C SER A 187 32.41 -8.42 5.08
N GLY A 188 33.03 -8.39 3.89
CA GLY A 188 32.30 -8.17 2.64
C GLY A 188 31.33 -9.31 2.29
N ARG A 189 31.65 -10.57 2.64
CA ARG A 189 30.69 -11.69 2.51
C ARG A 189 29.50 -11.53 3.44
N LEU A 190 29.72 -11.13 4.69
CA LEU A 190 28.65 -10.92 5.66
C LEU A 190 27.73 -9.77 5.22
N GLU A 191 28.30 -8.67 4.72
CA GLU A 191 27.54 -7.56 4.16
C GLU A 191 26.71 -7.98 2.94
N PHE A 192 27.30 -8.73 2.00
CA PHE A 192 26.59 -9.28 0.84
C PHE A 192 25.38 -10.12 1.27
N VAL A 193 25.59 -11.06 2.21
CA VAL A 193 24.53 -11.95 2.70
C VAL A 193 23.47 -11.17 3.47
N ALA A 194 23.87 -10.15 4.25
CA ALA A 194 22.93 -9.30 4.97
C ALA A 194 22.01 -8.55 3.99
N TRP A 195 22.56 -7.90 2.97
CA TRP A 195 21.76 -7.10 2.03
C TRP A 195 20.89 -7.94 1.10
N ILE A 196 21.37 -9.09 0.64
CA ILE A 196 20.58 -9.98 -0.22
C ILE A 196 19.40 -10.62 0.52
N LEU A 197 19.44 -10.68 1.85
CA LEU A 197 18.32 -11.14 2.68
C LEU A 197 17.42 -9.98 3.14
N LEU A 198 18.01 -8.87 3.59
CA LEU A 198 17.27 -7.73 4.14
C LEU A 198 16.45 -7.00 3.07
N ILE A 199 17.02 -6.74 1.89
CA ILE A 199 16.34 -5.98 0.84
C ILE A 199 15.07 -6.70 0.36
N PRO A 200 15.09 -8.00 0.02
CA PRO A 200 13.88 -8.72 -0.38
C PRO A 200 12.88 -8.89 0.76
N ALA A 201 13.34 -9.10 1.99
CA ALA A 201 12.46 -9.22 3.15
C ALA A 201 11.68 -7.92 3.42
N LEU A 202 12.37 -6.77 3.41
CA LEU A 202 11.74 -5.46 3.56
C LEU A 202 10.81 -5.14 2.38
N SER A 203 11.22 -5.47 1.15
CA SER A 203 10.38 -5.29 -0.04
C SER A 203 9.10 -6.14 0.04
N ALA A 204 9.19 -7.38 0.49
CA ALA A 204 8.05 -8.27 0.70
C ALA A 204 7.09 -7.72 1.76
N TYR A 205 7.62 -7.24 2.89
CA TYR A 205 6.83 -6.60 3.94
C TYR A 205 6.08 -5.37 3.43
N LEU A 206 6.76 -4.49 2.71
CA LEU A 206 6.15 -3.28 2.14
C LEU A 206 5.11 -3.63 1.07
N ALA A 207 5.37 -4.61 0.22
CA ALA A 207 4.42 -5.08 -0.78
C ALA A 207 3.13 -5.62 -0.15
N MET A 208 3.21 -6.30 1.00
CA MET A 208 2.03 -6.77 1.73
C MET A 208 1.14 -5.62 2.21
N SER A 209 1.71 -4.44 2.48
CA SER A 209 0.94 -3.25 2.86
C SER A 209 0.02 -2.78 1.72
N PHE A 210 0.42 -3.02 0.45
CA PHE A 210 -0.38 -2.67 -0.73
C PHE A 210 -1.65 -3.52 -0.92
N THR A 211 -1.77 -4.66 -0.23
CA THR A 211 -2.94 -5.55 -0.35
C THR A 211 -4.26 -4.81 -0.09
N GLY A 212 -4.26 -3.83 0.83
CA GLY A 212 -5.44 -3.02 1.16
C GLY A 212 -5.89 -2.01 0.10
N CYS A 213 -5.06 -1.79 -0.92
CA CYS A 213 -5.26 -0.83 -2.01
C CYS A 213 -5.48 -1.51 -3.37
N SER A 214 -5.33 -2.84 -3.44
CA SER A 214 -5.52 -3.62 -4.66
C SER A 214 -6.91 -4.24 -4.77
N THR A 215 -7.35 -4.52 -6.00
CA THR A 215 -8.57 -5.31 -6.27
C THR A 215 -8.30 -6.82 -6.38
N PHE A 216 -7.05 -7.26 -6.21
CA PHE A 216 -6.63 -8.65 -6.43
C PHE A 216 -6.88 -9.57 -5.23
N THR A 217 -7.04 -9.01 -4.03
CA THR A 217 -7.03 -9.79 -2.78
C THR A 217 -8.36 -9.74 -2.06
N SER A 218 -8.72 -10.86 -1.44
CA SER A 218 -9.83 -10.93 -0.48
C SER A 218 -9.31 -10.77 0.96
N LEU A 219 -10.17 -10.27 1.85
CA LEU A 219 -9.82 -10.07 3.27
C LEU A 219 -9.33 -11.37 3.93
N SER A 220 -9.99 -12.51 3.65
CA SER A 220 -9.60 -13.82 4.17
C SER A 220 -8.25 -14.29 3.61
N GLY A 221 -7.97 -14.01 2.33
CA GLY A 221 -6.68 -14.29 1.70
C GLY A 221 -5.55 -13.51 2.35
N VAL A 222 -5.74 -12.19 2.53
CA VAL A 222 -4.75 -11.32 3.18
C VAL A 222 -4.47 -11.76 4.61
N ARG A 223 -5.51 -12.10 5.40
CA ARG A 223 -5.31 -12.61 6.77
C ARG A 223 -4.46 -13.88 6.82
N LYS A 224 -4.71 -14.82 5.89
CA LYS A 224 -3.93 -16.06 5.78
C LYS A 224 -2.49 -15.82 5.33
N GLU A 225 -2.28 -14.80 4.50
CA GLU A 225 -0.94 -14.39 4.06
C GLU A 225 -0.15 -13.76 5.21
N ILE A 226 -0.75 -12.79 5.91
CA ILE A 226 -0.17 -12.15 7.09
C ILE A 226 0.22 -13.19 8.14
N SER A 227 -0.66 -14.14 8.46
CA SER A 227 -0.38 -15.17 9.47
C SER A 227 0.74 -16.14 9.10
N ARG A 228 1.18 -16.18 7.83
CA ARG A 228 2.24 -17.08 7.35
C ARG A 228 3.54 -16.34 7.05
N ALA A 229 3.45 -15.09 6.64
CA ALA A 229 4.58 -14.30 6.17
C ALA A 229 5.20 -13.42 7.27
N LEU A 230 4.43 -13.10 8.32
CA LEU A 230 4.95 -12.40 9.48
C LEU A 230 5.21 -13.38 10.63
N PRO A 231 6.33 -13.22 11.36
CA PRO A 231 6.59 -13.96 12.59
C PRO A 231 5.62 -13.58 13.72
#